data_AF-A0A7R8VT00-F1
#
_entry.id   AF-A0A7R8VT00-F1
#
_cell.length_a   1.000
_cell.length_b   1.000
_cell.length_c   1.000
_cell.angle_alpha   90.00
_cell.angle_beta   90.00
_cell.angle_gamma   90.00
#
_symmetry.space_group_name_H-M   'P 1'
#
loop_
_entity.id
_entity.type
_entity.pdbx_description
1 polymer ?
#
loop_
_entity_poly.entity_id
_entity_poly.type
_entity_poly.pdbx_seq_one_letter_code
_entity_poly.pdbx_strand_id
1 'polypeptide(L)'
;MMALMEVPIMDKKKWRRHEQRIEVACIIRAATNGLLYIGVKNKYCYICSQSEPGKESKEHKCYKNYQGTSTGIEQAILVQGFRESARMHNLRYKYIVSDGDSSTYAKIQHNVTYGRQVIKLECANHMVRNYTDKLHKIIRDTVHDITARKELSQLIPRLTKGARAAITDAGDNVSNSDVLRDGLYHVFGQHSNCKHDQLLDGFYFII
;
A
#
# COMPACT_ATOMS: atom_id res chain seq x y z
N MET A 1 6.90 8.65 -15.13
CA MET A 1 7.72 8.06 -14.05
C MET A 1 6.82 7.65 -12.90
N MET A 2 6.89 6.37 -12.52
CA MET A 2 6.02 5.72 -11.53
C MET A 2 6.72 5.74 -10.17
N ALA A 3 6.07 6.33 -9.17
CA ALA A 3 6.51 6.30 -7.78
C ALA A 3 5.88 5.07 -7.11
N LEU A 4 6.71 4.08 -6.81
CA LEU A 4 6.35 3.06 -5.84
C LEU A 4 6.48 3.65 -4.45
N MET A 5 5.40 3.52 -3.69
CA MET A 5 5.43 3.67 -2.25
C MET A 5 5.56 2.28 -1.65
N GLU A 6 6.76 1.73 -1.63
CA GLU A 6 7.04 0.65 -0.70
C GLU A 6 7.57 1.28 0.57
N VAL A 7 6.68 1.44 1.55
CA VAL A 7 7.12 1.42 2.94
C VAL A 7 7.50 -0.02 3.19
N PRO A 8 8.77 -0.38 3.49
CA PRO A 8 9.04 -1.61 4.21
C PRO A 8 8.34 -1.46 5.56
N ILE A 9 7.08 -1.89 5.61
CA ILE A 9 6.39 -2.12 6.86
C ILE A 9 7.17 -3.28 7.48
N MET A 10 8.10 -2.95 8.36
CA MET A 10 8.54 -3.88 9.40
C MET A 10 7.28 -4.37 10.10
N ASP A 11 6.87 -5.58 9.73
CA ASP A 11 5.87 -6.44 10.34
C ASP A 11 4.85 -5.76 11.27
N LYS A 12 3.73 -5.30 10.70
CA LYS A 12 2.56 -4.81 11.45
C LYS A 12 1.95 -5.87 12.39
N LYS A 13 2.37 -7.15 12.38
CA LYS A 13 1.76 -8.20 13.21
C LYS A 13 2.25 -8.28 14.65
N LYS A 14 3.29 -7.53 15.07
CA LYS A 14 3.87 -7.71 16.42
C LYS A 14 3.89 -6.51 17.38
N TRP A 15 3.36 -5.35 17.01
CA TRP A 15 3.29 -4.20 17.93
C TRP A 15 1.86 -3.69 18.11
N ARG A 16 1.19 -4.25 19.13
CA ARG A 16 -0.07 -3.73 19.66
C ARG A 16 0.14 -2.27 20.08
N ARG A 17 -0.64 -1.35 19.51
CA ARG A 17 -1.12 -0.11 20.16
C ARG A 17 -0.05 0.83 20.78
N HIS A 18 1.01 1.17 20.06
CA HIS A 18 1.84 2.33 20.39
C HIS A 18 1.74 3.37 19.27
N GLU A 19 1.32 4.59 19.62
CA GLU A 19 1.39 5.75 18.73
C GLU A 19 2.79 5.84 18.10
N GLN A 20 2.89 5.70 16.78
CA GLN A 20 4.18 5.84 16.10
C GLN A 20 4.72 7.26 16.35
N ARG A 21 5.92 7.31 16.92
CA ARG A 21 6.58 8.56 17.34
C ARG A 21 7.56 9.07 16.30
N ILE A 22 8.14 8.16 15.52
CA ILE A 22 9.09 8.40 14.45
C ILE A 22 8.71 7.49 13.31
N GLU A 23 8.66 8.02 12.09
CA GLU A 23 8.45 7.23 10.89
C GLU A 23 9.47 7.63 9.82
N VAL A 24 9.78 6.64 8.99
CA VAL A 24 10.62 6.78 7.81
C VAL A 24 9.80 6.29 6.63
N ALA A 25 9.73 7.10 5.58
CA ALA A 25 9.13 6.69 4.32
C ALA A 25 10.03 7.09 3.17
N CYS A 26 9.98 6.30 2.10
CA CYS A 26 10.75 6.53 0.90
C CYS A 26 9.87 6.52 -0.34
N ILE A 27 10.38 7.15 -1.40
CA ILE A 27 9.79 7.10 -2.74
C ILE A 27 10.80 6.37 -3.61
N ILE A 28 10.37 5.29 -4.24
CA ILE A 28 11.19 4.44 -5.09
C ILE A 28 10.65 4.50 -6.52
N ARG A 29 11.55 4.50 -7.49
CA ARG A 29 11.18 4.39 -8.91
C ARG A 29 10.83 2.94 -9.25
N ALA A 30 9.63 2.71 -9.75
CA ALA A 30 9.17 1.35 -10.07
C ALA A 30 10.06 0.59 -11.05
N ALA A 31 10.44 1.25 -12.13
CA ALA A 31 11.12 0.59 -13.23
C ALA A 31 12.58 0.21 -12.93
N THR A 32 13.22 0.87 -11.97
CA THR A 32 14.68 0.72 -11.72
C THR A 32 15.02 0.43 -10.27
N ASN A 33 14.02 0.36 -9.38
CA ASN A 33 14.19 0.28 -7.92
C ASN A 33 15.11 1.37 -7.34
N GLY A 34 15.24 2.51 -8.05
CA GLY A 34 16.08 3.61 -7.62
C GLY A 34 15.42 4.41 -6.51
N LEU A 35 16.14 4.69 -5.43
CA LEU A 35 15.68 5.57 -4.35
C LEU A 35 15.61 7.02 -4.85
N LEU A 36 14.42 7.61 -4.85
CA LEU A 36 14.20 9.00 -5.25
C LEU A 36 14.12 9.94 -4.06
N TYR A 37 13.59 9.46 -2.94
CA TYR A 37 13.42 10.28 -1.76
C TYR A 37 13.41 9.41 -0.51
N ILE A 38 13.99 9.92 0.57
CA ILE A 38 13.82 9.39 1.92
C ILE A 38 13.49 10.56 2.83
N GLY A 39 12.45 10.41 3.64
CA GLY A 39 12.08 11.39 4.64
C GLY A 39 11.90 10.74 5.99
N VAL A 40 12.33 11.46 7.02
CA VAL A 40 12.21 11.05 8.42
C VAL A 40 11.43 12.14 9.15
N LYS A 41 10.37 11.73 9.81
CA LYS A 41 9.54 12.63 10.63
C LYS A 41 9.41 12.08 12.03
N ASN A 42 9.53 12.97 13.00
CA ASN A 42 9.53 12.68 14.42
C ASN A 42 8.57 13.62 15.13
N LYS A 43 7.58 13.06 15.83
CA LYS A 43 6.60 13.80 16.65
C LYS A 43 6.98 13.86 18.13
N TYR A 44 8.03 13.15 18.55
CA TYR A 44 8.40 12.98 19.95
C TYR A 44 9.80 13.49 20.26
N CYS A 45 9.91 14.24 21.34
CA CYS A 45 11.17 14.51 21.99
C CYS A 45 10.99 14.24 23.49
N TYR A 46 11.90 13.43 24.07
CA TYR A 46 11.84 13.10 25.49
C TYR A 46 11.95 14.35 26.36
N ILE A 47 12.93 15.22 26.09
CA ILE A 47 13.18 16.43 26.87
C ILE A 47 11.98 17.40 26.78
N CYS A 48 11.42 17.59 25.58
CA CYS A 48 10.18 18.37 25.43
C CYS A 48 9.01 17.76 26.20
N SER A 49 8.90 16.43 26.26
CA SER A 49 7.79 15.76 26.95
C SER A 49 7.84 15.86 28.48
N GLN A 50 9.01 16.19 29.04
CA GLN A 50 9.18 16.41 30.48
C GLN A 50 8.78 17.82 30.92
N SER A 51 8.47 18.72 29.97
CA SER A 51 8.17 20.12 30.25
C SER A 51 6.69 20.30 30.47
N GLU A 52 6.30 21.15 31.41
CA GLU A 52 4.89 21.45 31.65
C GLU A 52 4.23 22.06 30.39
N PRO A 53 2.95 21.76 30.12
CA PRO A 53 2.24 22.36 29.00
C PRO A 53 2.34 23.89 29.04
N GLY A 54 2.86 24.50 27.98
CA GLY A 54 3.00 25.95 27.87
C GLY A 54 4.30 26.54 28.45
N LYS A 55 5.18 25.71 29.03
CA LYS A 55 6.55 26.13 29.39
C LYS A 55 7.55 25.68 28.35
N GLU A 56 8.54 26.53 28.08
CA GLU A 56 9.67 26.13 27.25
C GLU A 56 10.44 25.00 27.93
N SER A 57 10.83 24.01 27.12
CA SER A 57 11.63 22.90 27.60
C SER A 57 13.05 23.33 27.90
N LYS A 58 13.74 22.56 28.76
CA LYS A 58 15.20 22.71 28.96
C LYS A 58 15.91 22.84 27.61
N GLU A 59 16.93 23.69 27.56
CA GLU A 59 17.72 23.88 26.34
C GLU A 59 18.29 22.54 25.86
N HIS A 60 17.95 22.15 24.63
CA HIS A 60 18.44 20.92 24.01
C HIS A 60 18.29 20.98 22.49
N LYS A 61 19.04 20.12 21.79
CA LYS A 61 18.86 19.91 20.35
C LYS A 61 17.62 19.06 20.09
N CYS A 62 16.50 19.72 19.77
CA CYS A 62 15.25 19.04 19.48
C CYS A 62 15.21 18.54 18.03
N TYR A 63 14.96 17.23 17.86
CA TYR A 63 14.77 16.60 16.54
C TYR A 63 13.28 16.38 16.20
N LYS A 64 12.36 16.93 16.99
CA LYS A 64 10.93 16.89 16.68
C LYS A 64 10.67 17.82 15.50
N ASN A 65 10.17 17.28 14.40
CA ASN A 65 9.97 18.00 13.14
C ASN A 65 8.58 17.74 12.53
N TYR A 66 7.68 17.12 13.30
CA TYR A 66 6.30 16.86 12.90
C TYR A 66 5.32 17.19 14.03
N GLN A 67 4.19 17.77 13.63
CA GLN A 67 3.05 18.04 14.48
C GLN A 67 1.80 17.49 13.77
N GLY A 68 0.99 16.70 14.49
CA GLY A 68 -0.17 16.02 13.92
C GLY A 68 -0.36 14.61 14.49
N THR A 69 -1.27 13.86 13.87
CA THR A 69 -1.52 12.45 14.22
C THR A 69 -0.38 11.56 13.76
N SER A 70 -0.14 10.44 14.47
CA SER A 70 0.85 9.44 14.01
C SER A 70 0.53 8.98 12.58
N THR A 71 -0.73 8.71 12.28
CA THR A 71 -1.19 8.31 10.93
C THR A 71 -0.89 9.34 9.84
N GLY A 72 -0.69 10.61 10.18
CA GLY A 72 -0.40 11.67 9.23
C GLY A 72 1.08 11.84 8.91
N ILE A 73 1.98 11.13 9.59
CA ILE A 73 3.43 11.27 9.44
C ILE A 73 3.87 10.78 8.06
N GLU A 74 3.56 9.53 7.72
CA GLU A 74 3.80 8.94 6.40
C GLU A 74 3.31 9.87 5.27
N GLN A 75 2.09 10.39 5.41
CA GLN A 75 1.46 11.27 4.43
C GLN A 75 2.24 12.57 4.24
N ALA A 76 2.75 13.15 5.34
CA ALA A 76 3.54 14.36 5.28
C ALA A 76 4.92 14.14 4.65
N ILE A 77 5.53 12.98 4.90
CA ILE A 77 6.78 12.58 4.23
C ILE A 77 6.56 12.48 2.71
N LEU A 78 5.49 11.81 2.29
CA LEU A 78 5.18 11.61 0.88
C LEU A 78 4.86 12.94 0.17
N VAL A 79 4.01 13.79 0.76
CA VAL A 79 3.73 15.13 0.21
C VAL A 79 5.01 15.94 0.05
N GLN A 80 5.91 15.88 1.04
CA GLN A 80 7.21 16.55 0.95
C GLN A 80 8.06 15.97 -0.19
N GLY A 81 8.18 14.64 -0.30
CA GLY A 81 8.94 14.00 -1.39
C GLY A 81 8.41 14.33 -2.79
N PHE A 82 7.09 14.45 -2.95
CA PHE A 82 6.47 14.90 -4.20
C PHE A 82 6.76 16.38 -4.48
N ARG A 83 6.74 17.26 -3.48
CA ARG A 83 7.12 18.69 -3.65
C ARG A 83 8.58 18.85 -4.07
N GLU A 84 9.47 18.08 -3.44
CA GLU A 84 10.91 18.16 -3.67
C GLU A 84 11.37 17.51 -4.99
N SER A 85 10.53 16.69 -5.61
CA SER A 85 10.85 15.94 -6.84
C SER A 85 11.44 16.80 -7.97
N ALA A 86 10.88 17.98 -8.22
CA ALA A 86 11.36 18.88 -9.26
C ALA A 86 12.71 19.52 -8.88
N ARG A 87 12.90 19.88 -7.61
CA ARG A 87 14.15 20.50 -7.13
C ARG A 87 15.30 19.48 -7.07
N MET A 88 15.02 18.26 -6.59
CA MET A 88 16.03 17.22 -6.40
C MET A 88 16.42 16.53 -7.70
N HIS A 89 15.46 16.30 -8.59
CA HIS A 89 15.66 15.41 -9.74
C HIS A 89 15.17 16.01 -11.07
N ASN A 90 14.56 17.19 -11.07
CA ASN A 90 13.88 17.77 -12.24
C ASN A 90 12.78 16.85 -12.82
N LEU A 91 12.02 16.19 -11.95
CA LEU A 91 11.00 15.20 -12.33
C LEU A 91 9.64 15.52 -11.71
N ARG A 92 8.58 15.07 -12.39
CA ARG A 92 7.21 15.00 -11.86
C ARG A 92 6.76 13.55 -11.83
N TYR A 93 6.21 13.12 -10.70
CA TYR A 93 5.69 11.76 -10.55
C TYR A 93 4.29 11.69 -11.13
N LYS A 94 4.05 10.74 -12.04
CA LYS A 94 2.75 10.60 -12.71
C LYS A 94 1.85 9.60 -12.01
N TYR A 95 2.44 8.56 -11.42
CA TYR A 95 1.71 7.46 -10.79
C TYR A 95 2.15 7.27 -9.36
N ILE A 96 1.22 6.89 -8.50
CA ILE A 96 1.42 6.54 -7.10
C ILE A 96 0.74 5.20 -6.82
N VAL A 97 1.50 4.21 -6.33
CA VAL A 97 0.95 2.91 -5.92
C VAL A 97 0.67 2.94 -4.42
N SER A 98 -0.58 2.73 -4.01
CA SER A 98 -1.02 2.84 -2.60
C SER A 98 -1.90 1.66 -2.16
N ASP A 99 -1.96 1.40 -0.85
CA ASP A 99 -2.76 0.34 -0.19
C ASP A 99 -4.26 0.71 -0.05
N GLY A 100 -4.93 1.18 -1.11
CA GLY A 100 -6.34 1.55 -1.02
C GLY A 100 -6.67 2.79 -0.19
N ASP A 101 -5.83 3.21 0.78
CA ASP A 101 -6.03 4.42 1.58
C ASP A 101 -6.05 5.67 0.68
N SER A 102 -7.17 6.37 0.68
CA SER A 102 -7.44 7.53 -0.18
C SER A 102 -6.87 8.82 0.39
N SER A 103 -6.51 8.84 1.67
CA SER A 103 -6.18 10.07 2.38
C SER A 103 -4.82 10.66 1.99
N THR A 104 -3.82 9.81 1.71
CA THR A 104 -2.51 10.23 1.17
C THR A 104 -2.64 10.84 -0.22
N TYR A 105 -3.40 10.19 -1.11
CA TYR A 105 -3.61 10.64 -2.48
C TYR A 105 -4.30 12.01 -2.52
N ALA A 106 -5.38 12.18 -1.74
CA ALA A 106 -6.05 13.48 -1.62
C ALA A 106 -5.08 14.58 -1.16
N LYS A 107 -4.25 14.30 -0.15
CA LYS A 107 -3.24 15.26 0.31
C LYS A 107 -2.26 15.65 -0.80
N ILE A 108 -1.77 14.70 -1.59
CA ILE A 108 -0.89 14.99 -2.74
C ILE A 108 -1.61 15.87 -3.76
N GLN A 109 -2.86 15.55 -4.11
CA GLN A 109 -3.65 16.35 -5.07
C GLN A 109 -3.83 17.80 -4.62
N HIS A 110 -4.04 18.04 -3.33
CA HIS A 110 -4.26 19.38 -2.78
C HIS A 110 -2.96 20.16 -2.50
N ASN A 111 -1.87 19.48 -2.14
CA ASN A 111 -0.67 20.12 -1.59
C ASN A 111 0.52 20.18 -2.56
N VAL A 112 0.48 19.45 -3.68
CA VAL A 112 1.56 19.40 -4.67
C VAL A 112 1.13 20.15 -5.93
N THR A 113 2.00 21.00 -6.49
CA THR A 113 1.69 21.85 -7.66
C THR A 113 1.17 21.07 -8.86
N TYR A 114 1.70 19.87 -9.10
CA TYR A 114 1.25 18.96 -10.15
C TYR A 114 0.37 17.81 -9.63
N GLY A 115 -0.08 17.89 -8.37
CA GLY A 115 -0.78 16.81 -7.67
C GLY A 115 -2.05 16.33 -8.37
N ARG A 116 -2.80 17.23 -9.01
CA ARG A 116 -4.02 16.89 -9.77
C ARG A 116 -3.76 16.01 -11.00
N GLN A 117 -2.52 15.95 -11.48
CA GLN A 117 -2.10 15.12 -12.62
C GLN A 117 -1.59 13.74 -12.17
N VAL A 118 -1.46 13.52 -10.86
CA VAL A 118 -1.04 12.24 -10.29
C VAL A 118 -2.20 11.26 -10.39
N ILE A 119 -1.93 10.05 -10.84
CA ILE A 119 -2.89 8.95 -10.95
C ILE A 119 -2.59 7.93 -9.85
N LYS A 120 -3.60 7.63 -9.03
CA LYS A 120 -3.53 6.57 -8.04
C LYS A 120 -3.69 5.20 -8.70
N LEU A 121 -2.78 4.29 -8.39
CA LEU A 121 -2.85 2.87 -8.71
C LEU A 121 -3.01 2.08 -7.41
N GLU A 122 -3.80 1.01 -7.47
CA GLU A 122 -3.95 0.08 -6.35
C GLU A 122 -2.77 -0.90 -6.32
N CYS A 123 -2.28 -1.21 -5.12
CA CYS A 123 -1.18 -2.16 -4.96
C CYS A 123 -1.65 -3.60 -5.15
N ALA A 124 -1.05 -4.35 -6.08
CA ALA A 124 -1.39 -5.74 -6.37
C ALA A 124 -1.28 -6.64 -5.12
N ASN A 125 -0.22 -6.47 -4.32
CA ASN A 125 -0.05 -7.18 -3.05
C ASN A 125 -1.23 -6.96 -2.09
N HIS A 126 -1.70 -5.71 -1.97
CA HIS A 126 -2.81 -5.36 -1.11
C HIS A 126 -4.14 -5.86 -1.65
N MET A 127 -4.33 -5.82 -2.97
CA MET A 127 -5.50 -6.43 -3.62
C MET A 127 -5.60 -7.94 -3.34
N VAL A 128 -4.49 -8.67 -3.52
CA VAL A 128 -4.44 -10.13 -3.26
C VAL A 128 -4.64 -10.44 -1.77
N ARG A 129 -4.08 -9.62 -0.86
CA ARG A 129 -4.32 -9.75 0.58
C ARG A 129 -5.80 -9.53 0.91
N ASN A 130 -6.40 -8.45 0.43
CA ASN A 130 -7.81 -8.12 0.64
C ASN A 130 -8.74 -9.22 0.09
N TYR A 131 -8.40 -9.80 -1.07
CA TYR A 131 -9.11 -10.95 -1.64
C TYR A 131 -9.02 -12.16 -0.71
N THR A 132 -7.81 -12.51 -0.26
CA THR A 132 -7.55 -13.67 0.61
C THR A 132 -8.21 -13.50 1.99
N ASP A 133 -8.20 -12.30 2.56
CA ASP A 133 -8.85 -11.98 3.83
C ASP A 133 -10.37 -12.17 3.77
N LYS A 134 -10.99 -11.83 2.64
CA LYS A 134 -12.42 -12.10 2.38
C LYS A 134 -12.71 -13.60 2.30
N LEU A 135 -11.86 -14.40 1.65
CA LEU A 135 -12.00 -15.85 1.64
C LEU A 135 -11.92 -16.44 3.05
N HIS A 136 -10.95 -16.00 3.85
CA HIS A 136 -10.85 -16.41 5.25
C HIS A 136 -12.02 -15.94 6.11
N LYS A 137 -12.66 -14.81 5.78
CA LYS A 137 -13.89 -14.37 6.44
C LYS A 137 -15.03 -15.36 6.20
N ILE A 138 -15.18 -15.87 4.98
CA ILE A 138 -16.18 -16.90 4.63
C ILE A 138 -15.92 -18.20 5.40
N ILE A 139 -14.67 -18.64 5.51
CA ILE A 139 -14.31 -19.84 6.28
C ILE A 139 -14.66 -19.72 7.77
N ARG A 140 -14.57 -18.51 8.33
CA ARG A 140 -14.92 -18.26 9.73
C ARG A 140 -16.42 -18.12 9.96
N ASP A 141 -17.20 -17.88 8.91
CA ASP A 141 -18.63 -17.70 9.01
C ASP A 141 -19.34 -19.05 9.18
N THR A 142 -19.94 -19.26 10.36
CA THR A 142 -20.63 -20.52 10.70
C THR A 142 -22.00 -20.65 10.05
N VAL A 143 -22.48 -19.62 9.33
CA VAL A 143 -23.68 -19.73 8.49
C VAL A 143 -23.47 -20.75 7.37
N HIS A 144 -22.24 -20.97 6.92
CA HIS A 144 -21.91 -21.94 5.88
C HIS A 144 -21.55 -23.32 6.44
N ASP A 145 -21.94 -24.36 5.72
CA ASP A 145 -21.68 -25.76 6.10
C ASP A 145 -20.19 -26.04 6.34
N ILE A 146 -19.89 -26.90 7.31
CA ILE A 146 -18.51 -27.23 7.69
C ILE A 146 -17.73 -27.90 6.56
N THR A 147 -18.39 -28.68 5.70
CA THR A 147 -17.78 -29.34 4.54
C THR A 147 -17.37 -28.31 3.51
N ALA A 148 -18.29 -27.41 3.13
CA ALA A 148 -18.01 -26.31 2.20
C ALA A 148 -16.87 -25.41 2.69
N ARG A 149 -16.81 -25.12 4.00
CA ARG A 149 -15.71 -24.32 4.60
C ARG A 149 -14.36 -25.05 4.54
N LYS A 150 -14.35 -26.38 4.72
CA LYS A 150 -13.13 -27.20 4.57
C LYS A 150 -12.64 -27.25 3.13
N GLU A 151 -13.55 -27.43 2.17
CA GLU A 151 -13.23 -27.43 0.73
C GLU A 151 -12.66 -26.07 0.31
N LEU A 152 -13.31 -24.97 0.67
CA LEU A 152 -12.80 -23.63 0.38
C LEU A 152 -11.40 -23.40 0.96
N SER A 153 -11.15 -23.86 2.19
CA SER A 153 -9.83 -23.75 2.84
C SER A 153 -8.72 -24.41 2.02
N GLN A 154 -8.99 -25.58 1.41
CA GLN A 154 -8.04 -26.28 0.55
C GLN A 154 -7.80 -25.55 -0.78
N LEU A 155 -8.79 -24.78 -1.25
CA LEU A 155 -8.72 -24.05 -2.52
C LEU A 155 -8.06 -22.67 -2.40
N ILE A 156 -7.99 -22.06 -1.21
CA ILE A 156 -7.41 -20.72 -1.00
C ILE A 156 -6.05 -20.54 -1.69
N PRO A 157 -5.06 -21.44 -1.56
CA PRO A 157 -3.76 -21.24 -2.20
C PRO A 157 -3.87 -21.10 -3.73
N ARG A 158 -4.74 -21.91 -4.36
CA ARG A 158 -5.00 -21.86 -5.81
C ARG A 158 -5.74 -20.58 -6.20
N LEU A 159 -6.74 -20.19 -5.40
CA LEU A 159 -7.52 -18.97 -5.59
C LEU A 159 -6.65 -17.71 -5.48
N THR A 160 -5.79 -17.64 -4.47
CA THR A 160 -4.84 -16.55 -4.27
C THR A 160 -3.82 -16.50 -5.41
N LYS A 161 -3.31 -17.65 -5.89
CA LYS A 161 -2.43 -17.70 -7.07
C LYS A 161 -3.15 -17.22 -8.33
N GLY A 162 -4.37 -17.70 -8.57
CA GLY A 162 -5.20 -17.28 -9.71
C GLY A 162 -5.51 -15.80 -9.68
N ALA A 163 -5.86 -15.24 -8.52
CA ALA A 163 -6.07 -13.81 -8.34
C ALA A 163 -4.81 -12.98 -8.64
N ARG A 164 -3.64 -13.44 -8.19
CA ARG A 164 -2.36 -12.78 -8.51
C ARG A 164 -2.11 -12.77 -10.02
N ALA A 165 -2.28 -13.92 -10.67
CA ALA A 165 -2.04 -14.05 -12.10
C ALA A 165 -3.02 -13.18 -12.91
N ALA A 166 -4.30 -13.15 -12.52
CA ALA A 166 -5.30 -12.32 -13.18
C ALA A 166 -4.97 -10.82 -13.05
N ILE A 167 -4.52 -10.36 -11.88
CA ILE A 167 -4.10 -8.96 -11.68
C ILE A 167 -2.90 -8.62 -12.56
N THR A 168 -1.94 -9.53 -12.69
CA THR A 168 -0.76 -9.35 -13.55
C THR A 168 -1.15 -9.25 -15.03
N ASP A 169 -2.10 -10.07 -15.49
CA ASP A 169 -2.51 -10.16 -16.90
C ASP A 169 -3.43 -9.00 -17.33
N ALA A 170 -4.27 -8.50 -16.42
CA ALA A 170 -5.26 -7.48 -16.73
C ALA A 170 -4.68 -6.10 -17.11
N GLY A 171 -3.45 -5.78 -16.69
CA GLY A 171 -2.85 -4.46 -16.89
C GLY A 171 -3.66 -3.31 -16.24
N ASP A 172 -3.41 -2.07 -16.68
CA ASP A 172 -3.90 -0.85 -16.01
C ASP A 172 -5.40 -0.49 -16.24
N ASN A 173 -6.16 -1.25 -17.03
CA ASN A 173 -7.45 -0.78 -17.60
C ASN A 173 -8.68 -1.68 -17.33
N VAL A 174 -8.61 -2.66 -16.41
CA VAL A 174 -9.75 -3.54 -16.12
C VAL A 174 -10.23 -3.32 -14.69
N SER A 175 -11.55 -3.35 -14.50
CA SER A 175 -12.15 -3.29 -13.17
C SER A 175 -11.65 -4.43 -12.29
N ASN A 176 -11.10 -4.09 -11.12
CA ASN A 176 -10.56 -5.03 -10.15
C ASN A 176 -11.52 -6.18 -9.80
N SER A 177 -12.84 -5.92 -9.81
CA SER A 177 -13.84 -6.96 -9.52
C SER A 177 -13.98 -7.98 -10.65
N ASP A 178 -13.89 -7.53 -11.91
CA ASP A 178 -14.02 -8.41 -13.07
C ASP A 178 -12.79 -9.30 -13.20
N VAL A 179 -11.60 -8.74 -13.01
CA VAL A 179 -10.33 -9.49 -12.99
C VAL A 179 -10.34 -10.61 -11.96
N LEU A 180 -10.75 -10.30 -10.72
CA LEU A 180 -10.80 -11.29 -9.65
C LEU A 180 -11.89 -12.34 -9.86
N ARG A 181 -13.02 -11.97 -10.49
CA ARG A 181 -14.10 -12.89 -10.84
C ARG A 181 -13.67 -13.84 -11.95
N ASP A 182 -12.98 -13.36 -12.97
CA ASP A 182 -12.49 -14.18 -14.07
C ASP A 182 -11.39 -15.16 -13.58
N GLY A 183 -10.51 -14.69 -12.68
CA GLY A 183 -9.56 -15.55 -11.98
C GLY A 183 -10.21 -16.67 -11.15
N LEU A 184 -11.37 -16.39 -10.53
CA LEU A 184 -12.15 -17.41 -9.80
C LEU A 184 -12.65 -18.50 -10.75
N TYR A 185 -13.27 -18.12 -11.87
CA TYR A 185 -13.78 -19.07 -12.86
C TYR A 185 -12.66 -19.94 -13.44
N HIS A 186 -11.49 -19.35 -13.69
CA HIS A 186 -10.32 -20.07 -14.16
C HIS A 186 -9.86 -21.18 -13.19
N VAL A 187 -9.86 -20.91 -11.87
CA VAL A 187 -9.47 -21.92 -10.86
C VAL A 187 -10.43 -23.11 -10.82
N PHE A 188 -11.70 -22.90 -11.16
CA PHE A 188 -12.72 -23.95 -11.27
C PHE A 188 -12.79 -24.60 -12.67
N GLY A 189 -11.87 -24.27 -13.58
CA GLY A 189 -11.87 -24.82 -14.95
C GLY A 189 -13.01 -24.28 -15.83
N GLN A 190 -13.62 -23.16 -15.44
CA GLN A 190 -14.64 -22.49 -16.24
C GLN A 190 -13.97 -21.45 -17.15
N HIS A 191 -13.93 -21.75 -18.45
CA HIS A 191 -13.20 -20.98 -19.45
C HIS A 191 -14.09 -20.20 -20.43
N SER A 192 -15.39 -20.08 -20.17
CA SER A 192 -16.37 -19.45 -21.07
C SER A 192 -16.02 -18.02 -21.48
N ASN A 193 -15.35 -17.27 -20.61
CA ASN A 193 -14.88 -15.90 -20.86
C ASN A 193 -13.34 -15.77 -20.80
N CYS A 194 -12.61 -16.88 -20.80
CA CYS A 194 -11.17 -16.87 -20.65
C CYS A 194 -10.52 -16.55 -21.99
N LYS A 195 -9.66 -15.53 -22.04
CA LYS A 195 -9.00 -15.11 -23.28
C LYS A 195 -7.87 -16.06 -23.75
N HIS A 196 -7.50 -17.09 -22.95
CA HIS A 196 -6.42 -18.10 -23.12
C HIS A 196 -5.11 -17.55 -23.72
N ASP A 197 -3.95 -17.57 -23.06
CA ASP A 197 -3.21 -18.72 -22.51
C ASP A 197 -2.05 -18.09 -21.71
N GLN A 198 -1.85 -18.36 -20.40
CA GLN A 198 -0.58 -18.10 -19.65
C GLN A 198 -0.63 -18.19 -18.11
N LEU A 199 -1.79 -18.36 -17.47
CA LEU A 199 -1.90 -18.16 -16.01
C LEU A 199 -1.24 -19.25 -15.12
N LEU A 200 -0.65 -20.32 -15.68
CA LEU A 200 -0.11 -21.43 -14.89
C LEU A 200 1.42 -21.58 -14.86
N ASP A 201 2.18 -20.99 -15.79
CA ASP A 201 3.61 -21.33 -15.97
C ASP A 201 4.64 -20.20 -15.76
N GLY A 202 4.24 -19.02 -15.26
CA GLY A 202 5.17 -17.89 -15.09
C GLY A 202 5.29 -17.39 -13.65
N PHE A 203 6.47 -17.58 -13.02
CA PHE A 203 6.90 -16.74 -11.89
C PHE A 203 7.15 -15.32 -12.39
N TYR A 204 6.13 -14.46 -12.36
CA TYR A 204 6.32 -13.02 -12.59
C TYR A 204 6.08 -12.25 -11.29
N PHE A 205 7.19 -11.79 -10.71
CA PHE A 205 7.20 -10.72 -9.72
C PHE A 205 6.74 -9.43 -10.40
N ILE A 206 5.56 -8.94 -10.03
CA ILE A 206 5.19 -7.54 -10.19
C ILE A 206 4.55 -7.08 -8.88
N ILE A 207 5.02 -5.94 -8.40
CA ILE A 207 4.91 -5.38 -7.05
C ILE A 207 3.45 -5.06 -6.66
#